data_AF-A0A9W6X241-F1
#
_entry.id   AF-A0A9W6X241-F1
#
_cell.length_a   1.000
_cell.length_b   1.000
_cell.length_c   1.000
_cell.angle_alpha   90.00
_cell.angle_beta   90.00
_cell.angle_gamma   90.00
#
_symmetry.space_group_name_H-M   'P 1'
#
loop_
_entity.id
_entity.type
_entity.pdbx_description
1 polymer ?
#
loop_
_entity_poly.entity_id
_entity_poly.type
_entity_poly.pdbx_seq_one_letter_code
_entity_poly.pdbx_strand_id
1 'polypeptide(L)'
;MNQEEALLSFGSPRRGFSSLASSVDEQQLEEEGGKNAAQLLAFYRQRCEQFHAEREQTLAHLAQIEWELKTKDEEIADLEGALKKANAALFQVKAEIIDLQAENKNLKLQEQDDRQKIQHLLALTQPITEQVTFFRDCRPGTRTTYPSGRTPTPTTYPYPSTIHIGSEDMQERRKKKQQQQSHFVVRGNAPSLSNMARTIPANKVLRTVYMPNEQTAALTKTIETLQKQLEEHQHLAETRIQALLDGFAQEKAKMLLHQQQVEEKSNQLEKEVEKTKRVLTQTTKDYLVLRHKSQETERLAHEELFQAKQKCEVLVTEKTKLTKKVREETDALREVVREEGNQTVLEFRNQALSRERDLHILKEQYAAMQEACTKRIQDLQVRLTKLRSRYRSLDKRRAMEMEGFTRDLAGLKRHLQKLEVILYGRGLTAQERQVLRYGTLSLIYCNVKENSCDYLGYGQMKTMHWTPTS
;
A
#
# COMPACT_ATOMS: atom_id res chain seq x y z
N MET A 1 14.59 2.19 -13.02
CA MET A 1 13.84 3.17 -12.23
C MET A 1 12.81 2.54 -11.28
N ASN A 2 12.86 1.24 -10.95
CA ASN A 2 11.92 0.62 -9.99
C ASN A 2 12.68 -0.09 -8.86
N GLN A 3 13.33 0.68 -7.98
CA GLN A 3 13.95 0.14 -6.75
C GLN A 3 13.58 0.92 -5.47
N GLU A 4 12.83 2.02 -5.57
CA GLU A 4 12.50 2.86 -4.40
C GLU A 4 11.23 2.45 -3.65
N GLU A 5 10.36 1.61 -4.23
CA GLU A 5 9.09 1.21 -3.58
C GLU A 5 9.23 0.09 -2.54
N ALA A 6 10.42 -0.54 -2.41
CA ALA A 6 10.62 -1.65 -1.49
C ALA A 6 11.00 -1.24 -0.05
N LEU A 7 11.27 0.04 0.22
CA LEU A 7 11.80 0.50 1.52
C LEU A 7 10.75 1.07 2.49
N LEU A 8 9.46 1.06 2.13
CA LEU A 8 8.38 1.57 2.98
C LEU A 8 7.50 0.48 3.63
N SER A 9 7.93 -0.78 3.62
CA SER A 9 7.25 -1.86 4.37
C SER A 9 7.90 -2.11 5.73
N PHE A 10 7.90 -1.11 6.60
CA PHE A 10 8.11 -1.32 8.04
C PHE A 10 6.79 -1.08 8.76
N GLY A 11 6.04 -2.15 8.95
CA GLY A 11 4.78 -2.11 9.69
C GLY A 11 4.00 -3.41 9.57
N SER A 12 4.51 -4.51 10.13
CA SER A 12 3.65 -5.67 10.40
C SER A 12 2.53 -5.25 11.37
N PRO A 13 1.25 -5.60 11.10
CA PRO A 13 0.15 -5.28 12.01
C PRO A 13 0.33 -6.03 13.33
N ARG A 14 0.36 -5.30 14.46
CA ARG A 14 0.20 -5.89 15.78
C ARG A 14 -1.20 -6.52 15.87
N ARG A 15 -1.30 -7.84 15.68
CA ARG A 15 -2.43 -8.63 16.19
C ARG A 15 -2.23 -8.79 17.69
N GLY A 16 -3.13 -8.22 18.47
CA GLY A 16 -3.21 -8.50 19.89
C GLY A 16 -4.07 -7.50 20.62
N PHE A 17 -5.40 -7.64 20.51
CA PHE A 17 -6.30 -7.40 21.63
C PHE A 17 -7.53 -8.28 21.43
N SER A 18 -7.68 -9.27 22.30
CA SER A 18 -8.89 -10.08 22.42
C SER A 18 -9.82 -9.39 23.42
N SER A 19 -11.06 -9.21 22.96
CA SER A 19 -12.30 -8.83 23.61
C SER A 19 -12.41 -8.94 25.14
N LEU A 20 -13.02 -7.92 25.75
CA LEU A 20 -13.94 -8.07 26.88
C LEU A 20 -15.15 -7.14 26.68
N ALA A 21 -16.31 -7.80 26.61
CA ALA A 21 -17.66 -7.34 26.30
C ALA A 21 -18.16 -5.98 26.86
N SER A 22 -18.86 -5.23 26.01
CA SER A 22 -20.05 -4.42 26.35
C SER A 22 -20.86 -4.14 25.09
N SER A 23 -22.08 -4.67 25.01
CA SER A 23 -22.97 -4.65 23.85
C SER A 23 -23.64 -3.30 23.60
N VAL A 24 -22.96 -2.37 22.92
CA VAL A 24 -23.57 -1.20 22.27
C VAL A 24 -22.83 -0.94 20.96
N ASP A 25 -23.53 -1.00 19.83
CA ASP A 25 -23.19 -0.52 18.46
C ASP A 25 -21.71 -0.13 18.17
N GLU A 26 -20.75 -1.03 18.44
CA GLU A 26 -19.32 -0.82 18.14
C GLU A 26 -19.07 -0.77 16.63
N GLN A 27 -19.90 -1.44 15.82
CA GLN A 27 -19.72 -1.52 14.38
C GLN A 27 -19.96 -0.19 13.66
N GLN A 28 -20.88 0.64 14.14
CA GLN A 28 -21.14 1.96 13.52
C GLN A 28 -20.07 2.99 13.91
N LEU A 29 -19.59 2.95 15.16
CA LEU A 29 -18.54 3.86 15.64
C LEU A 29 -17.15 3.51 15.10
N GLU A 30 -16.83 2.23 14.93
CA GLU A 30 -15.60 1.79 14.26
C GLU A 30 -15.63 2.09 12.75
N GLU A 31 -16.80 1.97 12.09
CA GLU A 31 -16.94 2.36 10.69
C GLU A 31 -16.82 3.87 10.49
N GLU A 32 -17.42 4.71 11.35
CA GLU A 32 -17.29 6.16 11.25
C GLU A 32 -15.88 6.65 11.62
N GLY A 33 -15.25 6.06 12.65
CA GLY A 33 -13.85 6.32 12.98
C GLY A 33 -12.89 5.90 11.87
N GLY A 34 -13.15 4.75 11.23
CA GLY A 34 -12.40 4.26 10.07
C GLY A 34 -12.61 5.13 8.83
N LYS A 35 -13.83 5.60 8.56
CA LYS A 35 -14.13 6.55 7.47
C LYS A 35 -13.44 7.89 7.69
N ASN A 36 -13.42 8.42 8.91
CA ASN A 36 -12.71 9.65 9.24
C ASN A 36 -11.19 9.51 9.12
N ALA A 37 -10.63 8.39 9.59
CA ALA A 37 -9.20 8.09 9.43
C ALA A 37 -8.83 7.90 7.94
N ALA A 38 -9.68 7.22 7.16
CA ALA A 38 -9.48 7.03 5.73
C ALA A 38 -9.59 8.35 4.94
N GLN A 39 -10.55 9.21 5.29
CA GLN A 39 -10.68 10.56 4.71
C GLN A 39 -9.48 11.44 5.05
N LEU A 40 -8.98 11.39 6.29
CA LEU A 40 -7.78 12.10 6.70
C LEU A 40 -6.53 11.61 5.95
N LEU A 41 -6.38 10.30 5.80
CA LEU A 41 -5.30 9.71 5.00
C LEU A 41 -5.42 10.08 3.51
N ALA A 42 -6.63 10.11 2.96
CA ALA A 42 -6.88 10.55 1.59
C ALA A 42 -6.53 12.03 1.40
N PHE A 43 -6.89 12.89 2.37
CA PHE A 43 -6.50 14.30 2.38
C PHE A 43 -4.99 14.47 2.40
N TYR A 44 -4.28 13.76 3.28
CA TYR A 44 -2.81 13.84 3.33
C TYR A 44 -2.14 13.26 2.09
N ARG A 45 -2.68 12.19 1.49
CA ARG A 45 -2.20 11.67 0.20
C ARG A 45 -2.37 12.68 -0.92
N GLN A 46 -3.56 13.26 -1.05
CA GLN A 46 -3.83 14.32 -2.02
C GLN A 46 -2.93 15.53 -1.80
N ARG A 47 -2.68 15.91 -0.53
CA ARG A 47 -1.78 17.01 -0.19
C ARG A 47 -0.34 16.68 -0.57
N CYS A 48 0.12 15.46 -0.34
CA CYS A 48 1.44 14.99 -0.80
C CYS A 48 1.52 15.03 -2.33
N GLU A 49 0.51 14.54 -3.05
CA GLU A 49 0.44 14.58 -4.51
C GLU A 49 0.49 16.03 -5.04
N GLN A 50 -0.24 16.95 -4.40
CA GLN A 50 -0.16 18.38 -4.72
C GLN A 50 1.25 18.94 -4.50
N PHE A 51 1.88 18.64 -3.37
CA PHE A 51 3.26 19.07 -3.11
C PHE A 51 4.25 18.47 -4.12
N HIS A 52 4.05 17.22 -4.54
CA HIS A 52 4.85 16.60 -5.58
C HIS A 52 4.66 17.31 -6.92
N ALA A 53 3.42 17.64 -7.30
CA ALA A 53 3.12 18.37 -8.52
C ALA A 53 3.70 19.80 -8.51
N GLU A 54 3.55 20.54 -7.40
CA GLU A 54 4.16 21.86 -7.20
C GLU A 54 5.69 21.79 -7.32
N ARG A 55 6.30 20.79 -6.69
CA ARG A 55 7.75 20.56 -6.78
C ARG A 55 8.19 20.25 -8.21
N GLU A 56 7.49 19.38 -8.93
CA GLU A 56 7.80 19.07 -10.32
C GLU A 56 7.70 20.30 -11.22
N GLN A 57 6.67 21.13 -11.03
CA GLN A 57 6.54 22.40 -11.76
C GLN A 57 7.71 23.35 -11.48
N THR A 58 8.12 23.48 -10.21
CA THR A 58 9.28 24.32 -9.86
C THR A 58 10.59 23.79 -10.45
N LEU A 59 10.80 22.47 -10.44
CA LEU A 59 11.96 21.84 -11.06
C LEU A 59 11.97 22.02 -12.58
N ALA A 60 10.83 21.89 -13.24
CA ALA A 60 10.70 22.14 -14.67
C ALA A 60 11.02 23.60 -15.03
N HIS A 61 10.52 24.55 -14.24
CA HIS A 61 10.82 25.97 -14.41
C HIS A 61 12.30 26.29 -14.16
N LEU A 62 12.93 25.68 -13.15
CA LEU A 62 14.37 25.81 -12.92
C LEU A 62 15.19 25.25 -14.09
N ALA A 63 14.84 24.07 -14.59
CA ALA A 63 15.50 23.47 -15.75
C ALA A 63 15.38 24.35 -17.01
N GLN A 64 14.22 24.99 -17.21
CA GLN A 64 14.00 25.94 -18.30
C GLN A 64 14.93 27.15 -18.16
N ILE A 65 14.99 27.76 -16.98
CA ILE A 65 15.91 28.90 -16.72
C ILE A 65 17.36 28.49 -16.91
N GLU A 66 17.77 27.31 -16.43
CA GLU A 66 19.14 26.82 -16.63
C GLU A 66 19.48 26.63 -18.11
N TRP A 67 18.53 26.18 -18.92
CA TRP A 67 18.70 26.06 -20.36
C TRP A 67 18.78 27.42 -21.05
N GLU A 68 17.93 28.38 -20.63
CA GLU A 68 18.01 29.76 -21.09
C GLU A 68 19.33 30.42 -20.73
N LEU A 69 19.85 30.22 -19.52
CA LEU A 69 21.17 30.75 -19.13
C LEU A 69 22.29 30.17 -19.99
N LYS A 70 22.28 28.84 -20.24
CA LYS A 70 23.29 28.20 -21.11
C LYS A 70 23.26 28.73 -22.53
N THR A 71 22.06 28.89 -23.11
CA THR A 71 21.93 29.44 -24.46
C THR A 71 22.38 30.90 -24.52
N LYS A 72 22.09 31.70 -23.47
CA LYS A 72 22.61 33.08 -23.36
C LYS A 72 24.13 33.13 -23.20
N ASP A 73 24.73 32.21 -22.45
CA ASP A 73 26.19 32.11 -22.33
C ASP A 73 26.85 31.75 -23.66
N GLU A 74 26.25 30.86 -24.44
CA GLU A 74 26.68 30.53 -25.81
C GLU A 74 26.56 31.74 -26.75
N GLU A 75 25.44 32.46 -26.73
CA GLU A 75 25.25 33.71 -27.47
C GLU A 75 26.31 34.76 -27.11
N ILE A 76 26.61 34.93 -25.81
CA ILE A 76 27.66 35.84 -25.35
C ILE A 76 29.02 35.41 -25.88
N ALA A 77 29.36 34.12 -25.85
CA ALA A 77 30.62 33.61 -26.38
C ALA A 77 30.77 33.87 -27.90
N ASP A 78 29.70 33.68 -28.67
CA ASP A 78 29.67 33.98 -30.10
C ASP A 78 29.84 35.48 -30.37
N LEU A 79 29.16 36.33 -29.59
CA LEU A 79 29.29 37.79 -29.68
C LEU A 79 30.69 38.27 -29.30
N GLU A 80 31.30 37.71 -28.25
CA GLU A 80 32.69 37.98 -27.88
C GLU A 80 33.66 37.59 -29.01
N GLY A 81 33.42 36.45 -29.66
CA GLY A 81 34.18 36.00 -30.83
C GLY A 81 34.03 36.92 -32.04
N ALA A 82 32.81 37.36 -32.34
CA ALA A 82 32.53 38.32 -33.41
C ALA A 82 33.19 39.67 -33.13
N LEU A 83 33.16 40.15 -31.88
CA LEU A 83 33.81 41.38 -31.45
C LEU A 83 35.34 41.29 -31.62
N LYS A 84 35.96 40.16 -31.24
CA LYS A 84 37.40 39.93 -31.46
C LYS A 84 37.77 39.99 -32.95
N LYS A 85 36.97 39.39 -33.83
CA LYS A 85 37.15 39.45 -35.30
C LYS A 85 37.00 40.87 -35.84
N ALA A 86 35.96 41.59 -35.41
CA ALA A 86 35.74 42.98 -35.80
C ALA A 86 36.88 43.90 -35.37
N ASN A 87 37.39 43.73 -34.13
CA ASN A 87 38.55 44.48 -33.64
C ASN A 87 39.81 44.21 -34.48
N ALA A 88 40.05 42.95 -34.88
CA ALA A 88 41.16 42.62 -35.76
C ALA A 88 41.04 43.30 -37.13
N ALA A 89 39.85 43.27 -37.74
CA ALA A 89 39.57 43.96 -39.01
C ALA A 89 39.73 45.49 -38.87
N LEU A 90 39.31 46.07 -37.74
CA LEU A 90 39.46 47.49 -37.45
C LEU A 90 40.95 47.90 -37.40
N PHE A 91 41.80 47.11 -36.76
CA PHE A 91 43.25 47.36 -36.77
C PHE A 91 43.87 47.23 -38.16
N GLN A 92 43.37 46.30 -38.98
CA GLN A 92 43.81 46.16 -40.37
C GLN A 92 43.44 47.40 -41.20
N VAL A 93 42.17 47.82 -41.16
CA VAL A 93 41.71 49.02 -41.88
C VAL A 93 42.43 50.28 -41.39
N LYS A 94 42.72 50.40 -40.08
CA LYS A 94 43.55 51.50 -39.56
C LYS A 94 44.95 51.50 -40.15
N ALA A 95 45.57 50.34 -40.34
CA ALA A 95 46.87 50.24 -40.98
C ALA A 95 46.79 50.67 -42.46
N GLU A 96 45.79 50.18 -43.19
CA GLU A 96 45.55 50.56 -44.59
C GLU A 96 45.30 52.08 -44.74
N ILE A 97 44.60 52.71 -43.79
CA ILE A 97 44.41 54.17 -43.77
C ILE A 97 45.73 54.91 -43.57
N ILE A 98 46.61 54.44 -42.67
CA ILE A 98 47.93 55.05 -42.47
C ILE A 98 48.77 54.91 -43.75
N ASP A 99 48.72 53.76 -44.42
CA ASP A 99 49.42 53.50 -45.68
C ASP A 99 48.92 54.44 -46.80
N LEU A 100 47.59 54.59 -46.95
CA LEU A 100 47.01 55.52 -47.92
C LEU A 100 47.32 56.98 -47.59
N GLN A 101 47.34 57.35 -46.30
CA GLN A 101 47.75 58.68 -45.86
C GLN A 101 49.22 58.94 -46.16
N ALA A 102 50.08 57.93 -46.01
CA ALA A 102 51.49 57.98 -46.37
C ALA A 102 51.67 58.19 -47.88
N GLU A 103 50.97 57.41 -48.71
CA GLU A 103 50.97 57.57 -50.17
C GLU A 103 50.48 58.96 -50.59
N ASN A 104 49.40 59.46 -49.99
CA ASN A 104 48.87 60.79 -50.28
C ASN A 104 49.87 61.91 -49.91
N LYS A 105 50.56 61.79 -48.76
CA LYS A 105 51.65 62.70 -48.36
C LYS A 105 52.81 62.65 -49.36
N ASN A 106 53.18 61.47 -49.85
CA ASN A 106 54.24 61.28 -50.86
C ASN A 106 53.87 61.92 -52.21
N LEU A 107 52.64 61.68 -52.69
CA LEU A 107 52.13 62.29 -53.93
C LEU A 107 52.09 63.82 -53.84
N LYS A 108 51.71 64.38 -52.68
CA LYS A 108 51.75 65.84 -52.44
C LYS A 108 53.17 66.41 -52.44
N LEU A 109 54.13 65.69 -51.86
CA LEU A 109 55.54 66.10 -51.92
C LEU A 109 56.05 66.07 -53.36
N GLN A 110 55.73 65.02 -54.12
CA GLN A 110 56.08 64.93 -55.54
C GLN A 110 55.45 66.06 -56.36
N GLU A 111 54.17 66.36 -56.14
CA GLU A 111 53.50 67.49 -56.79
C GLU A 111 54.17 68.83 -56.47
N GLN A 112 54.60 69.02 -55.22
CA GLN A 112 55.34 70.22 -54.81
C GLN A 112 56.71 70.31 -55.49
N ASP A 113 57.45 69.21 -55.54
CA ASP A 113 58.75 69.15 -56.23
C ASP A 113 58.60 69.42 -57.73
N ASP A 114 57.58 68.85 -58.37
CA ASP A 114 57.31 69.05 -59.79
C ASP A 114 56.86 70.49 -60.08
N ARG A 115 56.04 71.11 -59.21
CA ARG A 115 55.72 72.54 -59.26
C ARG A 115 56.98 73.41 -59.15
N GLN A 116 57.92 73.07 -58.26
CA GLN A 116 59.18 73.78 -58.10
C GLN A 116 60.08 73.63 -59.34
N LYS A 117 60.20 72.42 -59.90
CA LYS A 117 60.93 72.20 -61.16
C LYS A 117 60.34 73.01 -62.31
N ILE A 118 59.01 73.03 -62.45
CA ILE A 118 58.32 73.84 -63.47
C ILE A 118 58.62 75.32 -63.25
N GLN A 119 58.52 75.84 -62.02
CA GLN A 119 58.85 77.23 -61.71
C GLN A 119 60.31 77.57 -62.02
N HIS A 120 61.25 76.68 -61.69
CA HIS A 120 62.67 76.85 -62.00
C HIS A 120 62.92 76.87 -63.51
N LEU A 121 62.32 75.94 -64.26
CA LEU A 121 62.39 75.91 -65.72
C LEU A 121 61.77 77.17 -66.34
N LEU A 122 60.60 77.59 -65.86
CA LEU A 122 59.95 78.83 -66.30
C LEU A 122 60.85 80.05 -66.06
N ALA A 123 61.49 80.14 -64.89
CA ALA A 123 62.44 81.22 -64.56
C ALA A 123 63.66 81.23 -65.49
N LEU A 124 64.20 80.06 -65.86
CA LEU A 124 65.29 79.95 -66.84
C LEU A 124 64.87 80.31 -68.28
N THR A 125 63.59 80.11 -68.62
CA THR A 125 63.04 80.43 -69.95
C THR A 125 62.47 81.85 -70.09
N GLN A 126 62.49 82.66 -69.04
CA GLN A 126 62.08 84.07 -69.17
C GLN A 126 63.02 84.78 -70.15
N PRO A 127 62.50 85.42 -71.22
CA PRO A 127 63.35 86.16 -72.15
C PRO A 127 64.02 87.31 -71.38
N ILE A 128 65.35 87.34 -71.40
CA ILE A 128 66.11 88.54 -71.02
C ILE A 128 65.67 89.61 -72.01
N THR A 129 64.80 90.52 -71.58
CA THR A 129 64.40 91.66 -72.41
C THR A 129 65.60 92.60 -72.55
N GLU A 130 66.47 92.35 -73.53
CA GLU A 130 67.30 93.41 -74.10
C GLU A 130 66.36 94.43 -74.74
N GLN A 131 66.23 95.61 -74.13
CA GLN A 131 65.50 96.73 -74.72
C GLN A 131 66.30 97.25 -75.92
N VAL A 132 66.04 96.73 -77.12
CA VAL A 132 66.50 97.36 -78.36
C VAL A 132 65.42 98.33 -78.83
N THR A 133 65.65 99.62 -78.57
CA THR A 133 64.81 100.73 -79.05
C THR A 133 65.05 100.97 -80.54
N PHE A 134 64.05 100.72 -81.39
CA PHE A 134 64.05 101.13 -82.80
C PHE A 134 63.15 102.36 -83.00
N PHE A 135 63.76 103.47 -83.47
CA PHE A 135 63.08 104.68 -83.93
C PHE A 135 62.51 104.50 -85.35
N ARG A 136 61.42 105.22 -85.62
CA ARG A 136 60.50 105.02 -86.76
C ARG A 136 60.91 105.74 -88.06
N ASP A 137 60.60 105.06 -89.16
CA ASP A 137 60.22 105.53 -90.51
C ASP A 137 61.25 106.17 -91.48
N CYS A 138 61.57 105.41 -92.54
CA CYS A 138 61.70 105.89 -93.94
C CYS A 138 61.32 104.73 -94.90
N ARG A 139 60.29 104.94 -95.74
CA ARG A 139 59.96 104.13 -96.94
C ARG A 139 60.71 104.71 -98.15
N PRO A 140 61.08 103.94 -99.21
CA PRO A 140 60.11 103.36 -100.15
C PRO A 140 60.53 102.00 -100.76
N GLY A 141 59.65 101.43 -101.59
CA GLY A 141 59.65 100.01 -101.92
C GLY A 141 60.51 99.59 -103.11
N THR A 142 60.69 98.27 -103.23
CA THR A 142 60.60 97.56 -104.51
C THR A 142 60.51 96.05 -104.26
N ARG A 143 59.65 95.44 -105.05
CA ARG A 143 59.37 94.03 -105.27
C ARG A 143 60.63 93.24 -105.62
N THR A 144 60.85 92.09 -104.98
CA THR A 144 61.42 90.89 -105.64
C THR A 144 60.92 89.61 -104.97
N THR A 145 60.22 88.81 -105.75
CA THR A 145 59.88 87.40 -105.53
C THR A 145 61.07 86.52 -105.91
N TYR A 146 61.40 85.48 -105.13
CA TYR A 146 61.84 84.18 -105.67
C TYR A 146 61.42 83.01 -104.77
N PRO A 147 61.19 81.80 -105.34
CA PRO A 147 60.47 80.69 -104.71
C PRO A 147 61.36 79.47 -104.35
N SER A 148 60.88 78.62 -103.45
CA SER A 148 61.05 77.14 -103.35
C SER A 148 60.64 76.72 -101.93
N GLY A 149 59.95 75.62 -101.61
CA GLY A 149 59.52 74.46 -102.38
C GLY A 149 59.77 73.19 -101.55
N ARG A 150 58.79 72.72 -100.75
CA ARG A 150 58.53 71.28 -100.52
C ARG A 150 57.22 70.99 -99.74
N THR A 151 56.27 70.44 -100.51
CA THR A 151 55.31 69.35 -100.25
C THR A 151 54.71 69.10 -98.84
N PRO A 152 53.37 69.14 -98.71
CA PRO A 152 52.63 68.54 -97.60
C PRO A 152 52.27 67.07 -97.90
N THR A 153 52.39 66.19 -96.90
CA THR A 153 51.72 64.87 -96.92
C THR A 153 50.84 64.77 -95.67
N PRO A 154 49.51 64.59 -95.83
CA PRO A 154 48.60 64.35 -94.72
C PRO A 154 48.32 62.85 -94.60
N THR A 155 48.55 62.25 -93.43
CA THR A 155 48.00 60.93 -93.12
C THR A 155 47.42 60.92 -91.70
N THR A 156 46.16 61.31 -91.64
CA THR A 156 45.13 60.80 -90.74
C THR A 156 45.32 59.31 -90.43
N TYR A 157 45.31 58.94 -89.15
CA TYR A 157 44.80 57.64 -88.66
C TYR A 157 44.50 57.74 -87.15
N PRO A 158 43.59 56.90 -86.61
CA PRO A 158 42.52 57.33 -85.74
C PRO A 158 42.69 56.76 -84.33
N TYR A 159 42.04 57.40 -83.37
CA TYR A 159 41.73 56.78 -82.10
C TYR A 159 40.79 55.58 -82.30
N PRO A 160 40.94 54.54 -81.46
CA PRO A 160 39.78 53.80 -80.98
C PRO A 160 39.71 53.84 -79.46
N SER A 161 38.65 54.47 -78.98
CA SER A 161 38.05 54.18 -77.68
C SER A 161 37.28 52.87 -77.80
N THR A 162 37.42 51.95 -76.83
CA THR A 162 36.29 51.22 -76.24
C THR A 162 36.73 50.46 -74.99
N ILE A 163 35.87 50.54 -74.00
CA ILE A 163 35.86 49.88 -72.70
C ILE A 163 35.83 48.35 -72.88
N HIS A 164 36.64 47.60 -72.11
CA HIS A 164 36.26 46.28 -71.62
C HIS A 164 36.80 46.05 -70.21
N ILE A 165 35.88 46.14 -69.24
CA ILE A 165 36.00 45.57 -67.90
C ILE A 165 35.80 44.06 -68.07
N GLY A 166 36.88 43.31 -67.86
CA GLY A 166 36.89 41.85 -67.81
C GLY A 166 37.44 41.40 -66.47
N SER A 167 36.55 40.86 -65.65
CA SER A 167 36.87 40.11 -64.43
C SER A 167 37.37 38.73 -64.86
N GLU A 168 38.60 38.37 -64.51
CA GLU A 168 39.07 36.98 -64.52
C GLU A 168 39.93 36.70 -63.28
N ASP A 169 39.50 35.68 -62.56
CA ASP A 169 40.09 35.13 -61.34
C ASP A 169 41.53 34.65 -61.58
N MET A 170 42.48 35.21 -60.81
CA MET A 170 43.83 34.66 -60.78
C MET A 170 43.96 33.60 -59.68
N GLN A 171 44.11 32.38 -60.18
CA GLN A 171 44.36 31.11 -59.51
C GLN A 171 45.34 31.17 -58.33
N GLU A 172 44.93 30.47 -57.26
CA GLU A 172 45.75 30.10 -56.11
C GLU A 172 47.07 29.43 -56.52
N ARG A 173 48.19 30.15 -56.44
CA ARG A 173 49.51 29.50 -56.33
C ARG A 173 49.75 29.10 -54.87
N ARG A 174 49.29 27.90 -54.52
CA ARG A 174 49.78 27.16 -53.34
C ARG A 174 51.30 26.97 -53.43
N LYS A 175 52.06 27.78 -52.70
CA LYS A 175 53.45 27.46 -52.34
C LYS A 175 53.45 26.71 -51.02
N LYS A 176 53.73 25.41 -51.07
CA LYS A 176 54.17 24.61 -49.92
C LYS A 176 55.48 25.24 -49.41
N LYS A 177 55.49 25.76 -48.17
CA LYS A 177 56.72 25.95 -47.40
C LYS A 177 56.77 24.89 -46.31
N GLN A 178 57.71 23.98 -46.48
CA GLN A 178 58.20 23.08 -45.45
C GLN A 178 58.60 23.90 -44.21
N GLN A 179 58.17 23.41 -43.06
CA GLN A 179 58.80 23.68 -41.78
C GLN A 179 60.28 23.32 -41.87
N GLN A 180 61.14 24.32 -41.75
CA GLN A 180 62.46 24.14 -41.18
C GLN A 180 62.63 25.18 -40.08
N GLN A 181 62.58 24.69 -38.85
CA GLN A 181 63.15 25.37 -37.69
C GLN A 181 64.58 25.77 -38.05
N SER A 182 64.86 27.07 -38.00
CA SER A 182 66.23 27.57 -37.94
C SER A 182 66.37 28.42 -36.68
N HIS A 183 67.23 27.91 -35.81
CA HIS A 183 67.69 28.53 -34.59
C HIS A 183 68.60 29.71 -34.98
N PHE A 184 68.06 30.94 -34.98
CA PHE A 184 68.86 32.14 -35.27
C PHE A 184 69.54 32.62 -33.98
N VAL A 185 70.81 32.26 -33.83
CA VAL A 185 71.71 32.89 -32.85
C VAL A 185 72.08 34.27 -33.38
N VAL A 186 71.71 35.30 -32.63
CA VAL A 186 72.22 36.67 -32.82
C VAL A 186 73.71 36.67 -32.46
N ARG A 187 74.60 36.54 -33.45
CA ARG A 187 75.97 37.06 -33.36
C ARG A 187 76.02 38.37 -34.11
N GLY A 188 75.87 39.46 -33.36
CA GLY A 188 76.17 40.80 -33.84
C GLY A 188 77.67 40.94 -34.08
N ASN A 189 78.06 41.04 -35.34
CA ASN A 189 79.31 41.69 -35.76
C ASN A 189 78.92 42.80 -36.74
N ALA A 190 78.47 43.92 -36.19
CA ALA A 190 78.53 45.20 -36.89
C ALA A 190 79.84 45.88 -36.45
N PRO A 191 80.71 46.32 -37.38
CA PRO A 191 81.90 47.07 -37.02
C PRO A 191 81.50 48.40 -36.38
N SER A 192 82.01 48.65 -35.17
CA SER A 192 81.76 49.86 -34.41
C SER A 192 82.41 51.08 -35.06
N LEU A 193 81.64 52.15 -35.19
CA LEU A 193 82.09 53.50 -35.58
C LEU A 193 82.92 54.18 -34.46
N SER A 194 83.98 53.53 -33.98
CA SER A 194 84.82 54.04 -32.88
C SER A 194 86.24 54.41 -33.31
N ASN A 195 86.59 54.32 -34.60
CA ASN A 195 87.96 54.53 -35.11
C ASN A 195 88.09 55.61 -36.20
N MET A 196 87.42 56.76 -36.05
CA MET A 196 87.74 57.96 -36.86
C MET A 196 87.75 59.28 -36.07
N ALA A 197 87.93 59.22 -34.75
CA ALA A 197 88.00 60.41 -33.90
C ALA A 197 89.36 60.51 -33.18
N ARG A 198 90.45 60.61 -33.94
CA ARG A 198 91.74 61.08 -33.40
C ARG A 198 92.65 61.52 -34.53
N THR A 199 92.59 62.82 -34.84
CA THR A 199 93.64 63.74 -35.32
C THR A 199 93.02 64.82 -36.20
N ILE A 200 92.31 65.78 -35.61
CA ILE A 200 92.06 67.08 -36.23
C ILE A 200 92.30 68.13 -35.14
N PRO A 201 93.28 69.04 -35.30
CA PRO A 201 93.54 70.08 -34.31
C PRO A 201 92.36 71.06 -34.21
N ALA A 202 92.01 71.40 -32.97
CA ALA A 202 90.98 72.35 -32.60
C ALA A 202 91.37 73.77 -33.03
N ASN A 203 90.97 74.18 -34.24
CA ASN A 203 90.61 75.57 -34.60
C ASN A 203 90.37 75.71 -36.11
N LYS A 204 89.38 74.99 -36.64
CA LYS A 204 88.67 75.42 -37.84
C LYS A 204 87.19 75.15 -37.58
N VAL A 205 86.43 76.21 -37.29
CA VAL A 205 84.99 76.18 -37.42
C VAL A 205 84.71 75.89 -38.90
N LEU A 206 84.62 74.62 -39.26
CA LEU A 206 83.90 74.18 -40.45
C LEU A 206 82.44 74.50 -40.17
N ARG A 207 82.08 75.78 -40.32
CA ARG A 207 80.74 76.15 -40.73
C ARG A 207 80.61 75.48 -42.09
N THR A 208 80.01 74.30 -42.11
CA THR A 208 79.35 73.82 -43.31
C THR A 208 78.36 74.91 -43.67
N VAL A 209 78.78 75.84 -44.53
CA VAL A 209 77.87 76.76 -45.18
C VAL A 209 77.07 75.86 -46.08
N TYR A 210 75.95 75.40 -45.54
CA TYR A 210 74.91 74.76 -46.32
C TYR A 210 74.39 75.86 -47.25
N MET A 211 74.98 75.90 -48.45
CA MET A 211 74.34 76.59 -49.57
C MET A 211 72.98 75.92 -49.71
N PRO A 212 71.86 76.66 -49.65
CA PRO A 212 70.52 76.08 -49.80
C PRO A 212 70.43 75.37 -51.14
N ASN A 213 70.71 74.07 -51.15
CA ASN A 213 70.44 73.23 -52.30
C ASN A 213 68.97 72.83 -52.15
N GLU A 214 68.15 73.19 -53.13
CA GLU A 214 66.71 72.90 -53.12
C GLU A 214 66.45 71.39 -52.91
N GLN A 215 67.37 70.55 -53.43
CA GLN A 215 67.35 69.10 -53.24
C GLN A 215 67.48 68.67 -51.79
N THR A 216 68.32 69.34 -51.00
CA THR A 216 68.52 69.01 -49.58
C THR A 216 67.33 69.45 -48.72
N ALA A 217 66.62 70.52 -49.09
CA ALA A 217 65.37 70.92 -48.44
C ALA A 217 64.20 69.96 -48.77
N ALA A 218 64.15 69.42 -49.98
CA ALA A 218 63.19 68.37 -50.37
C ALA A 218 63.47 67.07 -49.59
N LEU A 219 64.74 66.66 -49.48
CA LEU A 219 65.14 65.49 -48.70
C LEU A 219 64.84 65.62 -47.20
N THR A 220 65.00 66.80 -46.59
CA THR A 220 64.61 66.99 -45.19
C THR A 220 63.10 66.81 -44.98
N LYS A 221 62.28 67.31 -45.92
CA LYS A 221 60.83 67.12 -45.87
C LYS A 221 60.42 65.66 -46.03
N THR A 222 61.08 64.91 -46.94
CA THR A 222 60.79 63.48 -47.10
C THR A 222 61.18 62.69 -45.84
N ILE A 223 62.32 63.01 -45.22
CA ILE A 223 62.75 62.42 -43.95
C ILE A 223 61.72 62.70 -42.84
N GLU A 224 61.26 63.94 -42.69
CA GLU A 224 60.23 64.30 -41.71
C GLU A 224 58.90 63.57 -41.94
N THR A 225 58.49 63.38 -43.21
CA THR A 225 57.29 62.61 -43.52
C THR A 225 57.44 61.12 -43.22
N LEU A 226 58.60 60.53 -43.52
CA LEU A 226 58.90 59.13 -43.21
C LEU A 226 58.99 58.89 -41.70
N GLN A 227 59.56 59.84 -40.95
CA GLN A 227 59.60 59.81 -39.48
C GLN A 227 58.18 59.82 -38.89
N LYS A 228 57.30 60.71 -39.36
CA LYS A 228 55.90 60.74 -38.92
C LYS A 228 55.13 59.47 -39.27
N GLN A 229 55.36 58.89 -40.46
CA GLN A 229 54.76 57.61 -40.84
C GLN A 229 55.21 56.50 -39.89
N LEU A 230 56.51 56.45 -39.57
CA LEU A 230 57.04 55.48 -38.62
C LEU A 230 56.42 55.63 -37.23
N GLU A 231 56.28 56.86 -36.73
CA GLU A 231 55.62 57.15 -35.45
C GLU A 231 54.14 56.74 -35.46
N GLU A 232 53.39 57.01 -36.54
CA GLU A 232 51.99 56.61 -36.72
C GLU A 232 51.84 55.07 -36.70
N HIS A 233 52.73 54.34 -37.38
CA HIS A 233 52.75 52.88 -37.35
C HIS A 233 53.19 52.30 -36.00
N GLN A 234 54.16 52.93 -35.32
CA GLN A 234 54.59 52.54 -33.97
C GLN A 234 53.44 52.69 -32.97
N HIS A 235 52.74 53.81 -33.00
CA HIS A 235 51.58 54.05 -32.14
C HIS A 235 50.44 53.05 -32.43
N LEU A 236 50.17 52.70 -33.69
CA LEU A 236 49.20 51.65 -34.02
C LEU A 236 49.63 50.27 -33.50
N ALA A 237 50.93 49.95 -33.59
CA ALA A 237 51.46 48.70 -33.06
C ALA A 237 51.36 48.64 -31.52
N GLU A 238 51.71 49.72 -30.82
CA GLU A 238 51.60 49.84 -29.37
C GLU A 238 50.16 49.68 -28.89
N THR A 239 49.21 50.38 -29.52
CA THR A 239 47.78 50.26 -29.19
C THR A 239 47.24 48.85 -29.46
N ARG A 240 47.71 48.17 -30.52
CA ARG A 240 47.38 46.76 -30.78
C ARG A 240 47.97 45.83 -29.71
N ILE A 241 49.22 46.04 -29.31
CA ILE A 241 49.88 45.26 -28.25
C ILE A 241 49.12 45.45 -26.92
N GLN A 242 48.77 46.69 -26.57
CA GLN A 242 48.03 46.98 -25.34
C GLN A 242 46.66 46.28 -25.33
N ALA A 243 45.90 46.35 -26.43
CA ALA A 243 44.62 45.66 -26.54
C ALA A 243 44.74 44.13 -26.40
N LEU A 244 45.83 43.53 -26.92
CA LEU A 244 46.11 42.11 -26.73
C LEU A 244 46.45 41.79 -25.28
N LEU A 245 47.28 42.61 -24.61
CA LEU A 245 47.63 42.44 -23.20
C LEU A 245 46.40 42.52 -22.29
N ASP A 246 45.51 43.49 -22.53
CA ASP A 246 44.26 43.64 -21.80
C ASP A 246 43.36 42.41 -22.02
N GLY A 247 43.28 41.90 -23.25
CA GLY A 247 42.58 40.66 -23.58
C GLY A 247 43.15 39.43 -22.86
N PHE A 248 44.47 39.29 -22.80
CA PHE A 248 45.13 38.22 -22.03
C PHE A 248 44.87 38.35 -20.52
N ALA A 249 44.86 39.57 -19.98
CA ALA A 249 44.57 39.82 -18.57
C ALA A 249 43.12 39.43 -18.23
N GLN A 250 42.16 39.78 -19.08
CA GLN A 250 40.75 39.40 -18.93
C GLN A 250 40.56 37.89 -19.01
N GLU A 251 41.15 37.22 -20.00
CA GLU A 251 41.06 35.77 -20.15
C GLU A 251 41.66 35.03 -18.95
N LYS A 252 42.83 35.50 -18.47
CA LYS A 252 43.46 34.95 -17.27
C LYS A 252 42.58 35.14 -16.02
N ALA A 253 41.93 36.29 -15.87
CA ALA A 253 41.01 36.55 -14.76
C ALA A 253 39.78 35.63 -14.83
N LYS A 254 39.18 35.43 -16.02
CA LYS A 254 38.08 34.48 -16.24
C LYS A 254 38.49 33.05 -15.89
N MET A 255 39.67 32.61 -16.34
CA MET A 255 40.21 31.28 -16.05
C MET A 255 40.44 31.07 -14.54
N LEU A 256 41.03 32.04 -13.84
CA LEU A 256 41.24 31.96 -12.38
C LEU A 256 39.93 31.93 -11.61
N LEU A 257 38.93 32.73 -12.01
CA LEU A 257 37.61 32.71 -11.39
C LEU A 257 36.93 31.34 -11.61
N HIS A 258 37.02 30.79 -12.83
CA HIS A 258 36.49 29.46 -13.11
C HIS A 258 37.19 28.38 -12.27
N GLN A 259 38.51 28.46 -12.15
CA GLN A 259 39.28 27.55 -11.30
C GLN A 259 38.81 27.62 -9.84
N GLN A 260 38.66 28.82 -9.28
CA GLN A 260 38.14 29.01 -7.92
C GLN A 260 36.73 28.42 -7.76
N GLN A 261 35.84 28.63 -8.71
CA GLN A 261 34.49 28.05 -8.67
C GLN A 261 34.52 26.52 -8.73
N VAL A 262 35.41 25.92 -9.52
CA VAL A 262 35.58 24.46 -9.59
C VAL A 262 36.14 23.92 -8.27
N GLU A 263 37.13 24.59 -7.68
CA GLU A 263 37.70 24.24 -6.39
C GLU A 263 36.65 24.35 -5.26
N GLU A 264 35.85 25.42 -5.23
CA GLU A 264 34.73 25.57 -4.30
C GLU A 264 33.69 24.47 -4.45
N LYS A 265 33.30 24.12 -5.68
CA LYS A 265 32.38 23.00 -5.96
C LYS A 265 32.99 21.67 -5.52
N SER A 266 34.27 21.43 -5.77
CA SER A 266 34.98 20.22 -5.29
C SER A 266 34.92 20.14 -3.76
N ASN A 267 35.25 21.22 -3.06
CA ASN A 267 35.20 21.29 -1.60
C ASN A 267 33.78 21.07 -1.06
N GLN A 268 32.75 21.57 -1.75
CA GLN A 268 31.35 21.33 -1.38
C GLN A 268 30.98 19.85 -1.55
N LEU A 269 31.31 19.24 -2.69
CA LEU A 269 31.06 17.83 -2.95
C LEU A 269 31.81 16.92 -1.96
N GLU A 270 33.06 17.25 -1.63
CA GLU A 270 33.82 16.54 -0.60
C GLU A 270 33.15 16.60 0.77
N LYS A 271 32.62 17.77 1.17
CA LYS A 271 31.85 17.92 2.41
C LYS A 271 30.56 17.10 2.39
N GLU A 272 29.83 17.06 1.28
CA GLU A 272 28.61 16.25 1.15
C GLU A 272 28.91 14.75 1.16
N VAL A 273 29.99 14.32 0.49
CA VAL A 273 30.49 12.93 0.56
C VAL A 273 30.87 12.56 1.99
N GLU A 274 31.54 13.44 2.71
CA GLU A 274 31.92 13.20 4.11
C GLU A 274 30.68 13.14 5.03
N LYS A 275 29.69 14.03 4.84
CA LYS A 275 28.42 13.99 5.57
C LYS A 275 27.66 12.68 5.32
N THR A 276 27.53 12.27 4.05
CA THR A 276 26.82 11.03 3.68
C THR A 276 27.54 9.79 4.21
N LYS A 277 28.87 9.75 4.19
CA LYS A 277 29.68 8.71 4.86
C LYS A 277 29.39 8.65 6.36
N ARG A 278 29.37 9.78 7.06
CA ARG A 278 29.06 9.82 8.50
C ARG A 278 27.65 9.30 8.77
N VAL A 279 26.65 9.76 8.02
CA VAL A 279 25.28 9.28 8.14
C VAL A 279 25.21 7.77 7.92
N LEU A 280 25.86 7.24 6.87
CA LEU A 280 25.91 5.81 6.60
C LEU A 280 26.56 5.01 7.74
N THR A 281 27.67 5.49 8.30
CA THR A 281 28.32 4.83 9.43
C THR A 281 27.43 4.82 10.68
N GLN A 282 26.72 5.93 10.93
CA GLN A 282 25.81 6.05 12.05
C GLN A 282 24.59 5.15 11.88
N THR A 283 23.95 5.14 10.71
CA THR A 283 22.79 4.27 10.44
C THR A 283 23.17 2.80 10.47
N THR A 284 24.36 2.43 9.98
CA THR A 284 24.87 1.05 10.07
C THR A 284 25.08 0.64 11.52
N LYS A 285 25.66 1.52 12.34
CA LYS A 285 25.83 1.28 13.78
C LYS A 285 24.47 1.12 14.47
N ASP A 286 23.53 2.01 14.21
CA ASP A 286 22.19 1.96 14.81
C ASP A 286 21.43 0.71 14.40
N TYR A 287 21.54 0.29 13.13
CA TYR A 287 20.98 -0.97 12.64
C TYR A 287 21.58 -2.17 13.37
N LEU A 288 22.90 -2.24 13.54
CA LEU A 288 23.55 -3.36 14.25
C LEU A 288 23.13 -3.42 15.72
N VAL A 289 23.05 -2.27 16.39
CA VAL A 289 22.57 -2.18 17.77
C VAL A 289 21.11 -2.62 17.86
N LEU A 290 20.26 -2.17 16.93
CA LEU A 290 18.84 -2.54 16.90
C LEU A 290 18.66 -4.04 16.64
N ARG A 291 19.45 -4.62 15.72
CA ARG A 291 19.46 -6.06 15.44
C ARG A 291 19.84 -6.87 16.68
N HIS A 292 20.91 -6.48 17.37
CA HIS A 292 21.32 -7.14 18.61
C HIS A 292 20.24 -7.04 19.69
N LYS A 293 19.66 -5.84 19.90
CA LYS A 293 18.57 -5.63 20.85
C LYS A 293 17.34 -6.49 20.51
N SER A 294 16.98 -6.58 19.23
CA SER A 294 15.87 -7.42 18.77
C SER A 294 16.12 -8.90 19.11
N GLN A 295 17.30 -9.41 18.79
CA GLN A 295 17.68 -10.80 19.12
C GLN A 295 17.65 -11.06 20.62
N GLU A 296 18.12 -10.12 21.44
CA GLU A 296 18.08 -10.26 22.89
C GLU A 296 16.64 -10.24 23.42
N THR A 297 15.79 -9.37 22.91
CA THR A 297 14.36 -9.36 23.29
C THR A 297 13.62 -10.63 22.88
N GLU A 298 13.95 -11.19 21.71
CA GLU A 298 13.41 -12.48 21.26
C GLU A 298 13.86 -13.61 22.19
N ARG A 299 15.15 -13.63 22.56
CA ARG A 299 15.70 -14.62 23.50
C ARG A 299 15.00 -14.55 24.86
N LEU A 300 14.85 -13.35 25.42
CA LEU A 300 14.13 -13.15 26.68
C LEU A 300 12.66 -13.59 26.58
N ALA A 301 11.97 -13.24 25.50
CA ALA A 301 10.59 -13.68 25.27
C ALA A 301 10.48 -15.22 25.17
N HIS A 302 11.45 -15.88 24.53
CA HIS A 302 11.51 -17.34 24.49
C HIS A 302 11.74 -17.96 25.87
N GLU A 303 12.62 -17.37 26.70
CA GLU A 303 12.86 -17.79 28.08
C GLU A 303 11.59 -17.64 28.94
N GLU A 304 10.88 -16.51 28.84
CA GLU A 304 9.60 -16.28 29.54
C GLU A 304 8.51 -17.25 29.10
N LEU A 305 8.37 -17.50 27.79
CA LEU A 305 7.43 -18.48 27.25
C LEU A 305 7.75 -19.89 27.73
N PHE A 306 9.03 -20.26 27.81
CA PHE A 306 9.45 -21.55 28.32
C PHE A 306 9.09 -21.70 29.80
N GLN A 307 9.35 -20.68 30.63
CA GLN A 307 8.94 -20.68 32.04
C GLN A 307 7.41 -20.78 32.19
N ALA A 308 6.65 -20.05 31.38
CA ALA A 308 5.19 -20.13 31.38
C ALA A 308 4.69 -21.53 30.99
N LYS A 309 5.30 -22.14 29.96
CA LYS A 309 5.00 -23.52 29.55
C LYS A 309 5.27 -24.53 30.65
N GLN A 310 6.41 -24.46 31.33
CA GLN A 310 6.72 -25.33 32.46
C GLN A 310 5.69 -25.19 33.58
N LYS A 311 5.30 -23.95 33.94
CA LYS A 311 4.25 -23.72 34.94
C LYS A 311 2.91 -24.32 34.51
N CYS A 312 2.51 -24.14 33.25
CA CYS A 312 1.30 -24.74 32.69
C CYS A 312 1.37 -26.28 32.72
N GLU A 313 2.51 -26.89 32.38
CA GLU A 313 2.70 -28.34 32.47
C GLU A 313 2.52 -28.85 33.89
N VAL A 314 3.15 -28.20 34.88
CA VAL A 314 2.97 -28.54 36.30
C VAL A 314 1.50 -28.44 36.70
N LEU A 315 0.83 -27.31 36.42
CA LEU A 315 -0.59 -27.13 36.73
C LEU A 315 -1.49 -28.16 36.04
N VAL A 316 -1.18 -28.54 34.79
CA VAL A 316 -1.90 -29.61 34.08
C VAL A 316 -1.69 -30.95 34.77
N THR A 317 -0.45 -31.29 35.17
CA THR A 317 -0.21 -32.54 35.92
C THR A 317 -0.94 -32.55 37.26
N GLU A 318 -0.99 -31.44 37.99
CA GLU A 318 -1.74 -31.31 39.24
C GLU A 318 -3.25 -31.45 39.00
N LYS A 319 -3.78 -30.74 37.99
CA LYS A 319 -5.18 -30.85 37.58
C LYS A 319 -5.54 -32.29 37.21
N THR A 320 -4.69 -33.00 36.45
CA THR A 320 -4.96 -34.41 36.09
C THR A 320 -4.91 -35.34 37.30
N LYS A 321 -4.05 -35.09 38.29
CA LYS A 321 -4.03 -35.85 39.55
C LYS A 321 -5.31 -35.59 40.35
N LEU A 322 -5.75 -34.34 40.47
CA LEU A 322 -6.98 -34.00 41.16
C LEU A 322 -8.21 -34.57 40.47
N THR A 323 -8.31 -34.49 39.14
CA THR A 323 -9.45 -35.07 38.41
C THR A 323 -9.48 -36.60 38.52
N LYS A 324 -8.33 -37.27 38.57
CA LYS A 324 -8.28 -38.72 38.87
C LYS A 324 -8.81 -39.02 40.27
N LYS A 325 -8.35 -38.30 41.31
CA LYS A 325 -8.85 -38.47 42.68
C LYS A 325 -10.36 -38.25 42.79
N VAL A 326 -10.87 -37.17 42.21
CA VAL A 326 -12.31 -36.90 42.19
C VAL A 326 -13.08 -38.00 41.46
N ARG A 327 -12.56 -38.53 40.35
CA ARG A 327 -13.19 -39.66 39.66
C ARG A 327 -13.24 -40.89 40.55
N GLU A 328 -12.11 -41.27 41.16
CA GLU A 328 -12.01 -42.40 42.09
C GLU A 328 -12.98 -42.25 43.27
N GLU A 329 -13.07 -41.07 43.88
CA GLU A 329 -14.03 -40.77 44.95
C GLU A 329 -15.48 -40.88 44.48
N THR A 330 -15.80 -40.36 43.28
CA THR A 330 -17.15 -40.48 42.72
C THR A 330 -17.52 -41.92 42.35
N ASP A 331 -16.57 -42.71 41.86
CA ASP A 331 -16.76 -44.13 41.57
C ASP A 331 -16.98 -44.92 42.86
N ALA A 332 -16.16 -44.69 43.88
CA ALA A 332 -16.34 -45.30 45.20
C ALA A 332 -17.71 -44.97 45.80
N LEU A 333 -18.15 -43.70 45.73
CA LEU A 333 -19.46 -43.30 46.20
C LEU A 333 -20.60 -43.94 45.38
N ARG A 334 -20.45 -44.03 44.06
CA ARG A 334 -21.42 -44.73 43.20
C ARG A 334 -21.56 -46.20 43.59
N GLU A 335 -20.45 -46.87 43.87
CA GLU A 335 -20.45 -48.28 44.29
C GLU A 335 -21.13 -48.46 45.65
N VAL A 336 -20.85 -47.59 46.62
CA VAL A 336 -21.52 -47.61 47.94
C VAL A 336 -23.04 -47.41 47.77
N VAL A 337 -23.46 -46.39 47.02
CA VAL A 337 -24.90 -46.15 46.77
C VAL A 337 -25.55 -47.33 46.04
N ARG A 338 -24.83 -47.97 45.11
CA ARG A 338 -25.31 -49.17 44.40
C ARG A 338 -25.46 -50.36 45.36
N GLU A 339 -24.51 -50.57 46.27
CA GLU A 339 -24.55 -51.63 47.27
C GLU A 339 -25.69 -51.42 48.27
N GLU A 340 -25.85 -50.21 48.81
CA GLU A 340 -26.98 -49.83 49.67
C GLU A 340 -28.33 -50.01 48.94
N GLY A 341 -28.41 -49.58 47.68
CA GLY A 341 -29.57 -49.80 46.83
C GLY A 341 -29.89 -51.29 46.63
N ASN A 342 -28.87 -52.13 46.41
CA ASN A 342 -29.06 -53.58 46.29
C ASN A 342 -29.49 -54.21 47.61
N GLN A 343 -28.94 -53.79 48.74
CA GLN A 343 -29.32 -54.28 50.07
C GLN A 343 -30.79 -53.97 50.37
N THR A 344 -31.21 -52.73 50.17
CA THR A 344 -32.62 -52.32 50.37
C THR A 344 -33.57 -53.11 49.46
N VAL A 345 -33.22 -53.34 48.20
CA VAL A 345 -34.00 -54.20 47.28
C VAL A 345 -34.10 -55.64 47.81
N LEU A 346 -33.00 -56.21 48.30
CA LEU A 346 -33.00 -57.56 48.88
C LEU A 346 -33.85 -57.64 50.14
N GLU A 347 -33.81 -56.63 51.01
CA GLU A 347 -34.64 -56.54 52.20
C GLU A 347 -36.13 -56.50 51.84
N PHE A 348 -36.54 -55.64 50.91
CA PHE A 348 -37.94 -55.57 50.45
C PHE A 348 -38.39 -56.87 49.78
N ARG A 349 -37.52 -57.51 48.99
CA ARG A 349 -37.80 -58.82 48.40
C ARG A 349 -38.01 -59.88 49.47
N ASN A 350 -37.17 -59.92 50.50
CA ASN A 350 -37.30 -60.87 51.61
C ASN A 350 -38.56 -60.62 52.42
N GLN A 351 -38.92 -59.35 52.66
CA GLN A 351 -40.18 -58.98 53.30
C GLN A 351 -41.37 -59.45 52.46
N ALA A 352 -41.38 -59.21 51.15
CA ALA A 352 -42.44 -59.67 50.25
C ALA A 352 -42.58 -61.20 50.30
N LEU A 353 -41.47 -61.94 50.20
CA LEU A 353 -41.47 -63.40 50.33
C LEU A 353 -42.00 -63.87 51.68
N SER A 354 -41.67 -63.18 52.78
CA SER A 354 -42.22 -63.51 54.10
C SER A 354 -43.74 -63.32 54.14
N ARG A 355 -44.24 -62.20 53.61
CA ARG A 355 -45.69 -61.94 53.55
C ARG A 355 -46.41 -62.93 52.63
N GLU A 356 -45.78 -63.36 51.54
CA GLU A 356 -46.32 -64.42 50.69
C GLU A 356 -46.43 -65.75 51.43
N ARG A 357 -45.44 -66.12 52.26
CA ARG A 357 -45.51 -67.31 53.13
C ARG A 357 -46.63 -67.19 54.16
N ASP A 358 -46.75 -66.05 54.84
CA ASP A 358 -47.81 -65.81 55.81
C ASP A 358 -49.20 -65.89 55.16
N LEU A 359 -49.36 -65.31 53.97
CA LEU A 359 -50.58 -65.43 53.16
C LEU A 359 -50.87 -66.89 52.78
N HIS A 360 -49.85 -67.69 52.48
CA HIS A 360 -50.02 -69.10 52.18
C HIS A 360 -50.52 -69.88 53.40
N ILE A 361 -49.90 -69.67 54.57
CA ILE A 361 -50.33 -70.29 55.83
C ILE A 361 -51.77 -69.90 56.16
N LEU A 362 -52.14 -68.63 56.02
CA LEU A 362 -53.52 -68.17 56.24
C LEU A 362 -54.51 -68.81 55.26
N LYS A 363 -54.13 -68.97 53.99
CA LYS A 363 -54.95 -69.67 52.98
C LYS A 363 -55.16 -71.14 53.37
N GLU A 364 -54.12 -71.84 53.82
CA GLU A 364 -54.21 -73.22 54.29
C GLU A 364 -55.10 -73.33 55.54
N GLN A 365 -54.92 -72.45 56.52
CA GLN A 365 -55.76 -72.40 57.72
C GLN A 365 -57.23 -72.13 57.37
N TYR A 366 -57.48 -71.18 56.47
CA TYR A 366 -58.83 -70.87 56.00
C TYR A 366 -59.44 -72.07 55.26
N ALA A 367 -58.69 -72.75 54.39
CA ALA A 367 -59.16 -73.95 53.71
C ALA A 367 -59.49 -75.08 54.71
N ALA A 368 -58.63 -75.32 55.71
CA ALA A 368 -58.88 -76.31 56.75
C ALA A 368 -60.13 -75.98 57.60
N MET A 369 -60.32 -74.71 57.96
CA MET A 369 -61.53 -74.23 58.65
C MET A 369 -62.77 -74.40 57.77
N GLN A 370 -62.67 -74.05 56.49
CA GLN A 370 -63.77 -74.22 55.53
C GLN A 370 -64.15 -75.70 55.40
N GLU A 371 -63.17 -76.60 55.30
CA GLU A 371 -63.41 -78.06 55.31
C GLU A 371 -64.05 -78.54 56.62
N ALA A 372 -63.64 -78.02 57.77
CA ALA A 372 -64.25 -78.37 59.05
C ALA A 372 -65.73 -77.94 59.12
N CYS A 373 -66.03 -76.72 58.63
CA CYS A 373 -67.40 -76.22 58.52
C CYS A 373 -68.23 -77.04 57.53
N THR A 374 -67.71 -77.40 56.35
CA THR A 374 -68.43 -78.24 55.38
C THR A 374 -68.69 -79.64 55.92
N LYS A 375 -67.72 -80.27 56.61
CA LYS A 375 -67.92 -81.54 57.32
C LYS A 375 -69.03 -81.42 58.37
N ARG A 376 -69.03 -80.36 59.18
CA ARG A 376 -70.09 -80.12 60.19
C ARG A 376 -71.47 -79.93 59.55
N ILE A 377 -71.54 -79.22 58.41
CA ILE A 377 -72.77 -79.07 57.63
C ILE A 377 -73.23 -80.43 57.11
N GLN A 378 -72.34 -81.25 56.56
CA GLN A 378 -72.65 -82.60 56.08
C GLN A 378 -73.16 -83.50 57.23
N ASP A 379 -72.54 -83.48 58.41
CA ASP A 379 -72.98 -84.23 59.58
C ASP A 379 -74.38 -83.81 60.05
N LEU A 380 -74.64 -82.50 60.11
CA LEU A 380 -75.95 -81.96 60.43
C LEU A 380 -76.98 -82.36 59.38
N GLN A 381 -76.64 -82.33 58.09
CA GLN A 381 -77.50 -82.81 57.01
C GLN A 381 -77.84 -84.29 57.18
N VAL A 382 -76.87 -85.15 57.50
CA VAL A 382 -77.08 -86.59 57.75
C VAL A 382 -77.96 -86.83 58.99
N ARG A 383 -77.75 -86.07 60.08
CA ARG A 383 -78.60 -86.17 61.28
C ARG A 383 -80.04 -85.75 60.96
N LEU A 384 -80.21 -84.68 60.19
CA LEU A 384 -81.52 -84.16 59.80
C LEU A 384 -82.24 -85.16 58.88
N THR A 385 -81.56 -85.79 57.91
CA THR A 385 -82.16 -86.84 57.06
C THR A 385 -82.58 -88.07 57.87
N LYS A 386 -81.76 -88.52 58.84
CA LYS A 386 -82.13 -89.61 59.78
C LYS A 386 -83.34 -89.23 60.65
N LEU A 387 -83.41 -87.99 61.13
CA LEU A 387 -84.57 -87.52 61.91
C LEU A 387 -85.83 -87.51 61.03
N ARG A 388 -85.72 -86.97 59.80
CA ARG A 388 -86.81 -86.99 58.81
C ARG A 388 -87.27 -88.41 58.49
N SER A 389 -86.37 -89.38 58.35
CA SER A 389 -86.76 -90.78 58.10
C SER A 389 -87.45 -91.40 59.31
N ARG A 390 -86.99 -91.12 60.54
CA ARG A 390 -87.66 -91.54 61.78
C ARG A 390 -89.07 -90.96 61.90
N TYR A 391 -89.23 -89.66 61.67
CA TYR A 391 -90.55 -89.02 61.64
C TYR A 391 -91.45 -89.65 60.58
N ARG A 392 -90.96 -89.86 59.35
CA ARG A 392 -91.71 -90.58 58.30
C ARG A 392 -92.10 -92.00 58.71
N SER A 393 -91.25 -92.72 59.43
CA SER A 393 -91.56 -94.07 59.93
C SER A 393 -92.61 -94.07 61.04
N LEU A 394 -92.55 -93.09 61.95
CA LEU A 394 -93.56 -92.89 62.99
C LEU A 394 -94.90 -92.48 62.39
N ASP A 395 -94.90 -91.59 61.39
CA ASP A 395 -96.11 -91.21 60.67
C ASP A 395 -96.73 -92.40 59.94
N LYS A 396 -95.92 -93.23 59.27
CA LYS A 396 -96.38 -94.49 58.66
C LYS A 396 -96.98 -95.43 59.70
N ARG A 397 -96.34 -95.56 60.87
CA ARG A 397 -96.86 -96.39 61.98
C ARG A 397 -98.19 -95.84 62.49
N ARG A 398 -98.27 -94.54 62.72
CA ARG A 398 -99.48 -93.85 63.18
C ARG A 398 -100.62 -93.99 62.17
N ALA A 399 -100.33 -93.91 60.88
CA ALA A 399 -101.30 -94.16 59.81
C ALA A 399 -101.82 -95.61 59.85
N MET A 400 -100.93 -96.60 59.99
CA MET A 400 -101.30 -98.02 60.12
C MET A 400 -102.11 -98.29 61.40
N GLU A 401 -101.77 -97.65 62.52
CA GLU A 401 -102.53 -97.73 63.77
C GLU A 401 -103.91 -97.07 63.63
N MET A 402 -104.00 -95.90 62.98
CA MET A 402 -105.28 -95.26 62.66
C MET A 402 -106.14 -96.12 61.73
N GLU A 403 -105.54 -96.81 60.76
CA GLU A 403 -106.22 -97.82 59.93
C GLU A 403 -106.70 -99.03 60.75
N GLY A 404 -105.90 -99.50 61.72
CA GLY A 404 -106.28 -100.54 62.66
C GLY A 404 -107.48 -100.14 63.53
N PHE A 405 -107.38 -98.98 64.19
CA PHE A 405 -108.46 -98.44 65.02
C PHE A 405 -109.74 -98.19 64.22
N THR A 406 -109.65 -97.73 62.97
CA THR A 406 -110.82 -97.56 62.12
C THR A 406 -111.46 -98.90 61.73
N ARG A 407 -110.68 -99.96 61.49
CA ARG A 407 -111.21 -101.32 61.27
C ARG A 407 -111.90 -101.87 62.54
N ASP A 408 -111.31 -101.66 63.71
CA ASP A 408 -111.86 -102.12 64.99
C ASP A 408 -113.15 -101.36 65.34
N LEU A 409 -113.20 -100.04 65.15
CA LEU A 409 -114.42 -99.24 65.28
C LEU A 409 -115.52 -99.72 64.33
N ALA A 410 -115.17 -100.09 63.09
CA ALA A 410 -116.12 -100.68 62.15
C ALA A 410 -116.59 -102.07 62.59
N GLY A 411 -115.74 -102.86 63.24
CA GLY A 411 -116.09 -104.15 63.85
C GLY A 411 -117.04 -103.99 65.04
N LEU A 412 -116.74 -103.06 65.96
CA LEU A 412 -117.59 -102.72 67.09
C LEU A 412 -118.95 -102.19 66.64
N LYS A 413 -119.00 -101.34 65.61
CA LYS A 413 -120.27 -100.91 64.99
C LYS A 413 -121.08 -102.10 64.45
N ARG A 414 -120.43 -103.10 63.84
CA ARG A 414 -121.10 -104.33 63.38
C ARG A 414 -121.59 -105.19 64.54
N HIS A 415 -120.85 -105.31 65.63
CA HIS A 415 -121.29 -106.06 66.82
C HIS A 415 -122.41 -105.35 67.58
N LEU A 416 -122.37 -104.03 67.67
CA LEU A 416 -123.43 -103.21 68.24
C LEU A 416 -124.71 -103.34 67.40
N GLN A 417 -124.60 -103.34 66.07
CA GLN A 417 -125.72 -103.68 65.18
C GLN A 417 -126.24 -105.11 65.38
N LYS A 418 -125.37 -106.10 65.64
CA LYS A 418 -125.81 -107.47 65.94
C LYS A 418 -126.53 -107.57 67.30
N LEU A 419 -126.07 -106.86 68.33
CA LEU A 419 -126.72 -106.80 69.64
C LEU A 419 -128.04 -106.02 69.59
N GLU A 420 -128.12 -104.96 68.80
CA GLU A 420 -129.38 -104.25 68.50
C GLU A 420 -130.43 -105.19 67.89
N VAL A 421 -130.02 -106.08 66.97
CA VAL A 421 -130.91 -107.07 66.34
C VAL A 421 -131.36 -108.16 67.32
N ILE A 422 -130.50 -108.55 68.27
CA ILE A 422 -130.81 -109.60 69.26
C ILE A 422 -131.71 -109.09 70.39
N LEU A 423 -131.57 -107.83 70.81
CA LEU A 423 -132.30 -107.29 71.98
C LEU A 423 -133.69 -106.71 71.64
N TYR A 424 -133.98 -106.32 70.39
CA TYR A 424 -135.22 -105.59 70.06
C TYR A 424 -136.13 -106.22 69.00
N GLY A 425 -135.83 -107.41 68.47
CA GLY A 425 -136.76 -108.15 67.60
C GLY A 425 -137.16 -107.47 66.27
N ARG A 426 -136.61 -106.27 65.96
CA ARG A 426 -136.76 -105.53 64.69
C ARG A 426 -135.62 -104.50 64.56
N GLY A 427 -135.06 -104.34 63.36
CA GLY A 427 -134.01 -103.34 63.11
C GLY A 427 -134.58 -101.92 63.03
N LEU A 428 -134.00 -100.97 63.79
CA LEU A 428 -134.41 -99.56 63.79
C LEU A 428 -134.32 -98.93 62.39
N THR A 429 -135.37 -98.18 62.03
CA THR A 429 -135.52 -97.52 60.72
C THR A 429 -134.62 -96.29 60.58
N ALA A 430 -134.36 -95.87 59.34
CA ALA A 430 -133.35 -94.84 59.01
C ALA A 430 -133.61 -93.47 59.67
N GLN A 431 -134.86 -93.12 59.98
CA GLN A 431 -135.23 -91.91 60.72
C GLN A 431 -134.90 -92.00 62.22
N GLU A 432 -135.00 -93.19 62.83
CA GLU A 432 -134.68 -93.42 64.25
C GLU A 432 -133.16 -93.55 64.49
N ARG A 433 -132.39 -93.95 63.47
CA ARG A 433 -130.91 -93.84 63.47
C ARG A 433 -130.42 -92.40 63.28
N GLN A 434 -131.30 -91.45 63.00
CA GLN A 434 -130.96 -90.04 62.79
C GLN A 434 -131.04 -89.23 64.09
N VAL A 435 -131.72 -89.73 65.12
CA VAL A 435 -131.78 -89.10 66.46
C VAL A 435 -130.62 -89.52 67.37
N LEU A 436 -130.01 -90.70 67.11
CA LEU A 436 -128.75 -91.12 67.76
C LEU A 436 -127.49 -90.72 66.96
N ARG A 437 -127.66 -89.89 65.90
CA ARG A 437 -126.59 -89.34 65.04
C ARG A 437 -126.51 -87.81 65.10
N TYR A 438 -126.26 -87.26 66.28
CA TYR A 438 -125.38 -86.10 66.42
C TYR A 438 -124.19 -86.58 67.26
N GLY A 439 -122.95 -86.70 66.79
CA GLY A 439 -122.32 -86.24 65.57
C GLY A 439 -120.81 -86.26 65.80
N THR A 440 -120.20 -87.45 65.75
CA THR A 440 -118.77 -87.56 65.46
C THR A 440 -118.52 -87.10 64.02
N LEU A 441 -117.42 -86.35 63.83
CA LEU A 441 -116.66 -86.13 62.58
C LEU A 441 -117.06 -84.93 61.71
N SER A 442 -116.22 -83.91 61.76
CA SER A 442 -115.25 -83.76 60.66
C SER A 442 -113.84 -83.60 61.22
N LEU A 443 -113.11 -84.69 61.09
CA LEU A 443 -111.65 -84.80 61.12
C LEU A 443 -111.13 -84.11 59.85
N ILE A 444 -110.04 -83.35 59.94
CA ILE A 444 -108.86 -83.50 59.05
C ILE A 444 -107.68 -82.91 59.80
N TYR A 445 -106.86 -83.81 60.32
CA TYR A 445 -105.42 -83.65 60.29
C TYR A 445 -104.98 -84.21 58.94
N CYS A 446 -104.27 -83.44 58.09
CA CYS A 446 -103.14 -83.93 57.29
C CYS A 446 -102.54 -82.86 56.35
N ASN A 447 -101.20 -82.92 56.30
CA ASN A 447 -100.25 -82.40 55.31
C ASN A 447 -99.98 -80.89 55.33
N VAL A 448 -98.78 -80.46 55.74
CA VAL A 448 -97.48 -80.60 55.03
C VAL A 448 -97.52 -79.90 53.68
N LYS A 449 -96.85 -78.74 53.64
CA LYS A 449 -96.28 -77.93 52.54
C LYS A 449 -96.50 -76.47 52.94
N GLU A 450 -95.59 -75.52 52.82
CA GLU A 450 -94.27 -75.34 52.24
C GLU A 450 -93.80 -74.02 52.91
N ASN A 451 -92.62 -73.95 53.51
CA ASN A 451 -91.46 -73.30 52.89
C ASN A 451 -91.81 -72.20 51.88
N SER A 452 -91.82 -70.94 52.34
CA SER A 452 -91.17 -69.84 51.63
C SER A 452 -90.78 -68.82 52.70
N CYS A 453 -89.47 -68.73 52.95
CA CYS A 453 -88.66 -67.58 52.57
C CYS A 453 -88.97 -66.38 53.46
N ASP A 454 -88.21 -66.26 54.54
CA ASP A 454 -87.68 -64.97 54.96
C ASP A 454 -86.36 -65.23 55.68
N TYR A 455 -85.27 -64.79 55.04
CA TYR A 455 -84.18 -64.00 55.60
C TYR A 455 -83.04 -63.95 54.59
N LEU A 456 -83.23 -63.14 53.55
CA LEU A 456 -82.14 -62.43 52.90
C LEU A 456 -81.69 -61.31 53.86
N GLY A 457 -80.75 -61.66 54.73
CA GLY A 457 -80.07 -60.73 55.64
C GLY A 457 -78.74 -60.31 55.06
N TYR A 458 -78.77 -59.21 54.31
CA TYR A 458 -77.72 -58.23 54.02
C TYR A 458 -76.35 -58.41 54.71
N GLY A 459 -75.30 -58.45 53.89
CA GLY A 459 -73.92 -58.13 54.25
C GLY A 459 -73.26 -57.37 53.10
N GLN A 460 -73.22 -56.04 53.24
CA GLN A 460 -72.82 -55.03 52.25
C GLN A 460 -71.48 -55.32 51.54
N MET A 461 -71.51 -55.39 50.20
CA MET A 461 -70.36 -55.00 49.38
C MET A 461 -70.28 -53.47 49.35
N LYS A 462 -69.34 -52.93 50.13
CA LYS A 462 -68.99 -51.51 50.12
C LYS A 462 -67.80 -51.33 49.16
N THR A 463 -68.11 -50.79 47.98
CA THR A 463 -67.28 -49.89 47.15
C THR A 463 -65.75 -49.97 47.32
N MET A 464 -65.09 -50.56 46.30
CA MET A 464 -63.69 -50.30 45.98
C MET A 464 -63.58 -48.99 45.20
N HIS A 465 -63.02 -47.97 45.84
CA HIS A 465 -62.26 -46.90 45.18
C HIS A 465 -61.14 -46.52 46.12
N TRP A 466 -59.90 -46.85 45.77
CA TRP A 466 -58.68 -46.11 46.11
C TRP A 466 -57.57 -46.59 45.15
N THR A 467 -57.24 -45.73 44.19
CA THR A 467 -55.87 -45.61 43.67
C THR A 467 -54.95 -45.21 44.82
N PRO A 468 -53.66 -45.56 44.76
CA PRO A 468 -52.70 -44.48 44.68
C PRO A 468 -51.55 -44.75 43.70
N THR A 469 -51.24 -43.72 42.93
CA THR A 469 -49.92 -43.34 42.44
C THR A 469 -48.91 -43.22 43.58
N SER A 470 -47.76 -43.88 43.44
CA SER A 470 -46.41 -43.29 43.47
C SER A 470 -45.38 -44.39 43.22
#